data_AF-A0A4R6VIG4-F1
#
_entry.id   AF-A0A4R6VIG4-F1
#
_cell.length_a   1.000
_cell.length_b   1.000
_cell.length_c   1.000
_cell.angle_alpha   90.00
_cell.angle_beta   90.00
_cell.angle_gamma   90.00
#
_symmetry.space_group_name_H-M   'P 1'
#
loop_
_entity.id
_entity.type
_entity.pdbx_description
1 polymer ?
#
loop_
_entity_poly.entity_id
_entity_poly.type
_entity_poly.pdbx_seq_one_letter_code
_entity_poly.pdbx_strand_id
1 'polypeptide(L)'
;MSAPWVLDEDDALELLAYLVTAARTQVDEAAEYGPMRLLTAAHRLAEAMGPRATEATAEALDGPLSQMPLLAVPRGDREQYVEQLDGVCRSVAAHLKTKYAP
;
A
#
# COMPACT_ATOMS: atom_id res chain seq x y z
N MET A 1 9.70 6.97 26.02
CA MET A 1 8.41 6.33 25.69
C MET A 1 8.47 5.99 24.21
N SER A 2 8.58 4.71 23.85
CA SER A 2 8.48 4.33 22.43
C SER A 2 7.10 4.72 21.93
N ALA A 3 7.03 5.33 20.76
CA ALA A 3 5.75 5.55 20.10
C ALA A 3 4.99 4.20 20.04
N PRO A 4 3.67 4.19 20.26
CA PRO A 4 2.88 2.97 20.19
C PRO A 4 3.08 2.33 18.81
N TRP A 5 3.17 1.00 18.78
CA TRP A 5 3.33 0.29 17.53
C TRP A 5 2.13 0.60 16.63
N VAL A 6 2.39 1.04 15.40
CA VAL A 6 1.35 1.36 14.42
C VAL A 6 0.69 0.08 13.87
N LEU A 7 1.38 -1.07 13.98
CA LEU A 7 0.92 -2.44 13.72
C LEU A 7 1.15 -3.30 14.96
N ASP A 8 0.28 -4.26 15.24
CA ASP A 8 0.59 -5.27 16.27
C ASP A 8 1.34 -6.46 15.64
N GLU A 9 1.70 -7.43 16.49
CA GLU A 9 2.47 -8.59 16.05
C GLU A 9 1.69 -9.46 15.06
N ASP A 10 0.38 -9.60 15.23
CA ASP A 10 -0.47 -10.43 14.37
C ASP A 10 -0.64 -9.77 13.00
N ASP A 11 -0.91 -8.46 12.95
CA ASP A 11 -0.95 -7.68 11.72
C ASP A 11 0.36 -7.77 10.93
N ALA A 12 1.49 -7.64 11.65
CA ALA A 12 2.82 -7.70 11.07
C ALA A 12 3.13 -9.10 10.51
N LEU A 13 2.75 -10.17 11.23
CA LEU A 13 2.92 -11.54 10.79
C LEU A 13 2.04 -11.87 9.58
N GLU A 14 0.80 -11.38 9.54
CA GLU A 14 -0.07 -11.56 8.37
C GLU A 14 0.52 -10.87 7.13
N LEU A 15 0.96 -9.61 7.26
CA LEU A 15 1.57 -8.88 6.16
C LEU A 15 2.86 -9.55 5.68
N LEU A 16 3.69 -10.04 6.62
CA LEU A 16 4.89 -10.81 6.29
C LEU A 16 4.56 -12.09 5.53
N ALA A 17 3.58 -12.86 6.00
CA ALA A 17 3.15 -14.09 5.35
C ALA A 17 2.62 -13.81 3.93
N TYR A 18 1.84 -12.74 3.77
CA TYR A 18 1.36 -12.31 2.46
C TYR A 18 2.51 -11.94 1.52
N LEU A 19 3.46 -11.11 1.96
CA LEU A 19 4.60 -10.68 1.15
C LEU A 19 5.48 -11.85 0.70
N VAL A 20 5.80 -12.78 1.61
CA VAL A 20 6.64 -13.95 1.31
C VAL A 20 5.93 -14.89 0.32
N THR A 21 4.65 -15.18 0.53
CA THR A 21 3.88 -16.04 -0.38
C THR A 21 3.66 -15.38 -1.74
N ALA A 22 3.40 -14.08 -1.77
CA ALA A 22 3.30 -13.28 -2.99
C ALA A 22 4.62 -13.27 -3.80
N ALA A 23 5.76 -13.11 -3.12
CA ALA A 23 7.07 -13.17 -3.76
C ALA A 23 7.36 -14.55 -4.36
N ARG A 24 6.91 -15.64 -3.72
CA ARG A 24 7.06 -16.98 -4.31
C ARG A 24 6.22 -17.14 -5.57
N THR A 25 4.95 -16.74 -5.54
CA THR A 25 4.05 -16.88 -6.71
C THR A 25 4.51 -16.03 -7.90
N GLN A 26 5.11 -14.88 -7.62
CA GLN A 26 5.67 -13.98 -8.64
C GLN A 26 6.72 -14.60 -9.56
N VAL A 27 7.45 -15.62 -9.09
CA VAL A 27 8.49 -16.29 -9.89
C VAL A 27 7.90 -16.96 -11.14
N ASP A 28 6.65 -17.42 -11.05
CA ASP A 28 5.98 -18.21 -12.08
C ASP A 28 4.83 -17.45 -12.77
N GLU A 29 4.49 -16.25 -12.31
CA GLU A 29 3.38 -15.41 -12.82
C GLU A 29 3.85 -14.33 -13.79
N ALA A 30 2.90 -13.70 -14.52
CA ALA A 30 3.21 -12.58 -15.41
C ALA A 30 3.68 -11.34 -14.61
N ALA A 31 4.53 -10.50 -15.23
CA ALA A 31 5.20 -9.37 -14.57
C ALA A 31 4.22 -8.35 -13.97
N GLU A 32 3.02 -8.24 -14.53
CA GLU A 32 1.95 -7.34 -14.10
C GLU A 32 1.35 -7.71 -12.73
N TYR A 33 1.46 -8.98 -12.32
CA TYR A 33 0.94 -9.43 -11.01
C TYR A 33 1.79 -8.94 -9.84
N GLY A 34 3.05 -8.55 -10.07
CA GLY A 34 3.93 -8.05 -9.01
C GLY A 34 3.47 -6.73 -8.44
N PRO A 35 3.31 -5.70 -9.28
CA PRO A 35 2.68 -4.45 -8.89
C PRO A 35 1.33 -4.66 -8.19
N MET A 36 0.48 -5.58 -8.68
CA MET A 36 -0.82 -5.87 -8.05
C MET A 36 -0.69 -6.45 -6.64
N ARG A 37 0.23 -7.39 -6.43
CA ARG A 37 0.49 -7.97 -5.11
C ARG A 37 1.07 -6.93 -4.15
N LEU A 38 1.96 -6.06 -4.63
CA LEU A 38 2.49 -4.95 -3.82
C LEU A 38 1.38 -3.96 -3.42
N LEU A 39 0.48 -3.60 -4.35
CA LEU A 39 -0.69 -2.79 -4.01
C LEU A 39 -1.58 -3.48 -3.00
N THR A 40 -1.86 -4.77 -3.17
CA THR A 40 -2.66 -5.54 -2.21
C THR A 40 -2.05 -5.52 -0.80
N ALA A 41 -0.73 -5.69 -0.69
CA ALA A 41 -0.02 -5.55 0.58
C ALA A 41 -0.18 -4.13 1.16
N ALA A 42 -0.07 -3.10 0.33
CA ALA A 42 -0.23 -1.71 0.76
C ALA A 42 -1.65 -1.41 1.26
N HIS A 43 -2.70 -1.96 0.63
CA HIS A 43 -4.08 -1.83 1.10
C HIS A 43 -4.29 -2.51 2.45
N ARG A 44 -3.84 -3.77 2.61
CA ARG A 44 -3.93 -4.48 3.89
C ARG A 44 -3.23 -3.73 5.01
N LEU A 45 -2.04 -3.20 4.69
CA LEU A 45 -1.28 -2.38 5.62
C LEU A 45 -2.07 -1.10 5.99
N ALA A 46 -2.64 -0.40 5.01
CA ALA A 46 -3.44 0.80 5.25
C ALA A 46 -4.66 0.51 6.14
N GLU A 47 -5.37 -0.58 5.90
CA GLU A 47 -6.51 -1.03 6.71
C GLU A 47 -6.10 -1.31 8.16
N ALA A 48 -4.99 -2.01 8.38
CA ALA A 48 -4.46 -2.26 9.72
C ALA A 48 -4.04 -0.95 10.42
N MET A 49 -3.44 -0.01 9.68
CA MET A 49 -2.96 1.25 10.23
C MET A 49 -4.10 2.21 10.61
N GLY A 50 -5.14 2.31 9.77
CA GLY A 50 -6.19 3.34 9.84
C GLY A 50 -6.78 3.58 11.25
N PRO A 51 -7.29 2.54 11.94
CA PRO A 51 -7.89 2.68 13.28
C PRO A 51 -6.95 3.22 14.37
N ARG A 52 -5.64 3.12 14.15
CA ARG A 52 -4.59 3.52 15.12
C ARG A 52 -3.80 4.74 14.65
N ALA A 53 -4.06 5.21 13.44
CA ALA A 53 -3.35 6.34 12.84
C ALA A 53 -3.82 7.67 13.44
N THR A 54 -2.98 8.70 13.31
CA THR A 54 -3.46 10.08 13.50
C THR A 54 -4.51 10.40 12.44
N GLU A 55 -5.43 11.32 12.71
CA GLU A 55 -6.46 11.75 11.74
C GLU A 55 -5.87 12.10 10.37
N ALA A 56 -4.84 12.95 10.34
CA ALA A 56 -4.12 13.28 9.10
C ALA A 56 -3.49 12.06 8.39
N THR A 57 -3.08 11.02 9.13
CA THR A 57 -2.57 9.78 8.52
C THR A 57 -3.72 8.93 8.00
N ALA A 58 -4.84 8.81 8.74
CA ALA A 58 -6.01 8.08 8.29
C ALA A 58 -6.59 8.68 7.00
N GLU A 59 -6.71 10.01 6.92
CA GLU A 59 -7.13 10.71 5.70
C GLU A 59 -6.19 10.43 4.51
N ALA A 60 -4.87 10.38 4.76
CA ALA A 60 -3.91 10.04 3.71
C ALA A 60 -4.05 8.58 3.23
N LEU A 61 -4.40 7.65 4.13
CA LEU A 61 -4.62 6.24 3.81
C LEU A 61 -5.93 6.02 3.03
N ASP A 62 -6.98 6.79 3.34
CA ASP A 62 -8.25 6.79 2.62
C ASP A 62 -8.18 7.51 1.25
N GLY A 63 -7.04 8.11 0.92
CA GLY A 63 -6.81 8.88 -0.29
C GLY A 63 -6.51 8.03 -1.55
N PRO A 64 -5.58 8.46 -2.43
CA PRO A 64 -5.30 7.81 -3.71
C PRO A 64 -4.99 6.31 -3.64
N LEU A 65 -4.41 5.85 -2.52
CA LEU A 65 -4.16 4.42 -2.31
C LEU A 65 -5.47 3.63 -2.27
N SER A 66 -6.48 4.09 -1.52
CA SER A 66 -7.77 3.39 -1.40
C SER A 66 -8.51 3.25 -2.74
N GLN A 67 -8.24 4.17 -3.68
CA GLN A 67 -8.86 4.23 -5.00
C GLN A 67 -8.18 3.32 -6.03
N MET A 68 -7.04 2.69 -5.69
CA MET A 68 -6.35 1.80 -6.61
C MET A 68 -7.10 0.49 -6.79
N PRO A 69 -7.32 0.04 -8.04
CA PRO A 69 -7.95 -1.23 -8.30
C PRO A 69 -7.01 -2.40 -7.95
N LEU A 70 -7.43 -3.26 -7.01
CA LEU A 70 -6.65 -4.41 -6.52
C LEU A 70 -6.51 -5.56 -7.54
N LEU A 71 -7.50 -5.73 -8.43
CA LEU A 71 -7.62 -6.91 -9.30
C LEU A 71 -7.69 -6.58 -10.80
N ALA A 72 -7.48 -5.33 -11.20
CA ALA A 72 -7.43 -4.99 -12.61
C ALA A 72 -5.99 -5.13 -13.11
N VAL A 73 -5.64 -6.29 -13.67
CA VAL A 73 -4.60 -6.29 -14.72
C VAL A 73 -5.07 -5.24 -15.74
N PRO A 74 -4.29 -4.21 -16.08
CA PRO A 74 -4.74 -3.18 -17.01
C PRO A 74 -5.02 -3.83 -18.36
N ARG A 75 -6.28 -4.16 -18.65
CA ARG A 75 -6.68 -4.77 -19.92
C ARG A 75 -6.86 -3.74 -21.03
N GLY A 76 -6.81 -2.45 -20.70
CA GLY A 76 -7.13 -1.35 -21.62
C GLY A 76 -6.04 -0.29 -21.76
N ASP A 77 -5.40 0.14 -20.66
CA ASP A 77 -4.48 1.28 -20.70
C ASP A 77 -3.39 1.20 -19.60
N ARG A 78 -2.20 0.76 -19.99
CA ARG A 78 -1.03 0.68 -19.10
C ARG A 78 -0.56 2.06 -18.67
N GLU A 79 -0.67 3.08 -19.52
CA GLU A 79 -0.22 4.43 -19.21
C GLU A 79 -1.09 5.03 -18.11
N GLN A 80 -2.41 4.84 -18.20
CA GLN A 80 -3.34 5.25 -17.15
C GLN A 80 -3.02 4.57 -15.81
N TYR A 81 -2.73 3.26 -15.82
CA TYR A 81 -2.36 2.54 -14.60
C TYR A 81 -1.06 3.06 -13.96
N VAL A 82 -0.05 3.35 -14.78
CA VAL A 82 1.21 3.93 -14.30
C VAL A 82 1.00 5.34 -13.73
N GLU A 83 0.21 6.19 -14.39
CA GLU A 83 -0.10 7.52 -13.87
C GLU A 83 -0.84 7.47 -12.52
N GLN A 84 -1.76 6.50 -12.35
CA GLN A 84 -2.41 6.26 -11.06
C GLN A 84 -1.41 5.86 -9.97
N LEU A 85 -0.49 4.94 -10.27
CA LEU A 85 0.60 4.56 -9.36
C LEU A 85 1.48 5.75 -8.99
N ASP A 86 1.86 6.58 -9.96
CA ASP A 86 2.63 7.79 -9.71
C ASP A 86 1.86 8.79 -8.83
N GLY A 87 0.53 8.86 -9.00
CA GLY A 87 -0.38 9.58 -8.12
C GLY A 87 -0.31 9.11 -6.66
N VAL A 88 -0.33 7.80 -6.43
CA VAL A 88 -0.16 7.21 -5.10
C VAL A 88 1.21 7.55 -4.51
N CYS A 89 2.29 7.39 -5.28
CA CYS A 89 3.64 7.73 -4.86
C CYS A 89 3.76 9.21 -4.43
N ARG A 90 3.19 10.13 -5.22
CA ARG A 90 3.17 11.56 -4.89
C ARG A 90 2.37 11.85 -3.63
N SER A 91 1.22 11.20 -3.45
CA SER A 91 0.38 11.36 -2.26
C SER A 91 1.08 10.89 -0.99
N VAL A 92 1.70 9.71 -1.01
CA VAL A 92 2.48 9.19 0.12
C VAL A 92 3.67 10.10 0.42
N ALA A 93 4.41 10.54 -0.60
CA ALA A 93 5.54 11.45 -0.42
C ALA A 93 5.11 12.79 0.19
N ALA A 94 3.98 13.35 -0.24
CA ALA A 94 3.42 14.58 0.33
C ALA A 94 3.05 14.40 1.80
N HIS A 95 2.39 13.29 2.16
CA HIS A 95 2.07 12.98 3.55
C HIS A 95 3.32 12.83 4.43
N LEU A 96 4.32 12.08 3.95
CA LEU A 96 5.59 11.89 4.66
C LEU A 96 6.32 13.22 4.86
N LYS A 97 6.31 14.11 3.85
CA LYS A 97 6.88 15.45 3.96
C LYS A 97 6.17 16.26 5.03
N THR A 98 4.84 16.30 5.03
CA THR A 98 4.08 17.03 6.07
C THR A 98 4.32 16.46 7.46
N LYS A 99 4.43 15.13 7.59
CA LYS A 99 4.56 14.44 8.88
C LYS A 99 5.95 14.56 9.50
N TYR A 100 7.00 14.61 8.68
CA TYR A 100 8.39 14.49 9.13
C TYR A 100 9.31 15.61 8.66
N ALA A 101 8.83 16.59 7.86
CA ALA A 101 9.62 17.77 7.58
C ALA A 101 9.91 18.55 8.88
N PRO A 102 11.14 19.09 9.02
CA PRO A 102 11.53 19.88 10.19
C PRO A 102 10.77 21.19 10.32
#